data_AF-A0A2A2A8W2-F1
#
_entry.id   AF-A0A2A2A8W2-F1
#
_cell.length_a   1.000
_cell.length_b   1.000
_cell.length_c   1.000
_cell.angle_alpha   90.00
_cell.angle_beta   90.00
_cell.angle_gamma   90.00
#
_symmetry.space_group_name_H-M   'P 1'
#
loop_
_entity.id
_entity.type
_entity.pdbx_description
1 polymer ?
#
loop_
_entity_poly.entity_id
_entity_poly.type
_entity_poly.pdbx_seq_one_letter_code
_entity_poly.pdbx_strand_id
1 'polypeptide(L)'
;MKSDSVIYMIESDPALSLIKRHIAERKRALAEAKVLADEYGATHCSFNHLDGRLVSLGFEGEPHPQFKRPKNGHCYPKKGSEAAAKFAALQGYEYSCTVISQALGVPLSLRWDQPDDGSRGWMNIGSPFQECGWLYLSEDGPYALWIPNVQAAIEHLHQQGKTVDPPAFDMQLPGCRRVLREEWDLLVAQHKLKQAQEAQP
;
A
#
# COMPACT_ATOMS: atom_id res chain seq x y z
N MET A 1 -10.19 -15.97 -9.96
CA MET A 1 -8.74 -16.18 -10.18
C MET A 1 -8.03 -15.65 -8.94
N LYS A 2 -7.25 -16.47 -8.22
CA LYS A 2 -6.34 -15.92 -7.20
C LYS A 2 -5.34 -15.04 -7.96
N SER A 3 -5.18 -13.79 -7.56
CA SER A 3 -4.20 -12.93 -8.21
C SER A 3 -2.81 -13.42 -7.84
N ASP A 4 -2.13 -14.09 -8.77
CA ASP A 4 -0.72 -14.41 -8.59
C ASP A 4 0.05 -13.09 -8.60
N SER A 5 0.70 -12.80 -7.47
CA SER A 5 1.60 -11.66 -7.35
C SER A 5 3.04 -12.15 -7.47
N VAL A 6 3.90 -11.32 -8.05
CA VAL A 6 5.34 -11.55 -8.08
C VAL A 6 6.05 -10.56 -7.16
N ILE A 7 7.20 -10.96 -6.63
CA ILE A 7 8.00 -10.13 -5.72
C ILE A 7 9.28 -9.68 -6.42
N TYR A 8 9.63 -8.42 -6.17
CA TYR A 8 10.90 -7.84 -6.59
C TYR A 8 11.64 -7.28 -5.38
N MET A 9 12.90 -7.64 -5.24
CA MET A 9 13.83 -6.97 -4.35
C MET A 9 14.21 -5.61 -4.92
N ILE A 10 14.24 -4.60 -4.07
CA ILE A 10 14.64 -3.23 -4.44
C ILE A 10 16.11 -3.07 -4.08
N GLU A 11 16.95 -2.92 -5.10
CA GLU A 11 18.41 -2.93 -4.96
C GLU A 11 19.01 -1.56 -5.26
N SER A 12 18.37 -0.75 -6.11
CA SER A 12 18.86 0.57 -6.50
C SER A 12 17.75 1.50 -6.98
N ASP A 13 18.13 2.71 -7.39
CA ASP A 13 17.21 3.70 -7.93
C ASP A 13 16.65 3.30 -9.30
N PRO A 14 15.43 3.78 -9.63
CA PRO A 14 14.60 4.73 -8.89
C PRO A 14 13.75 4.12 -7.75
N ALA A 15 13.57 2.80 -7.72
CA ALA A 15 12.68 2.14 -6.76
C ALA A 15 13.12 2.35 -5.30
N LEU A 16 14.43 2.38 -5.04
CA LEU A 16 14.99 2.62 -3.70
C LEU A 16 14.60 4.00 -3.15
N SER A 17 14.72 5.05 -3.96
CA SER A 17 14.27 6.39 -3.58
C SER A 17 12.77 6.45 -3.29
N LEU A 18 11.94 5.75 -4.06
CA LEU A 18 10.48 5.74 -3.87
C LEU A 18 10.08 5.11 -2.54
N ILE A 19 10.63 3.94 -2.20
CA ILE A 19 10.29 3.29 -0.92
C ILE A 19 10.80 4.09 0.27
N LYS A 20 12.00 4.68 0.19
CA LYS A 20 12.52 5.56 1.24
C LYS A 20 11.65 6.79 1.45
N ARG A 21 11.19 7.42 0.36
CA ARG A 21 10.22 8.52 0.43
C ARG A 21 8.92 8.08 1.10
N HIS A 22 8.38 6.92 0.71
CA HIS A 22 7.15 6.39 1.31
C HIS A 22 7.29 6.15 2.82
N ILE A 23 8.40 5.56 3.27
CA ILE A 23 8.68 5.34 4.70
C ILE A 23 8.76 6.69 5.45
N ALA A 24 9.47 7.66 4.90
CA ALA A 24 9.61 8.99 5.48
C ALA A 24 8.26 9.72 5.62
N GLU A 25 7.44 9.70 4.56
CA GLU A 25 6.11 10.32 4.57
C GLU A 25 5.15 9.62 5.55
N ARG A 26 5.20 8.28 5.62
CA ARG A 26 4.43 7.52 6.59
C ARG A 26 4.81 7.90 8.02
N LYS A 27 6.10 8.03 8.32
CA LYS A 27 6.58 8.48 9.62
C LYS A 27 6.12 9.88 9.97
N ARG A 28 6.23 10.82 9.03
CA ARG A 28 5.77 12.21 9.19
C ARG A 28 4.29 12.21 9.57
N ALA A 29 3.44 11.55 8.78
CA ALA A 29 2.00 11.49 9.02
C ALA A 29 1.66 10.86 10.40
N LEU A 30 2.37 9.80 10.80
CA LEU A 30 2.18 9.18 12.12
C LEU A 30 2.60 10.12 13.27
N ALA A 31 3.71 10.84 13.12
CA ALA A 31 4.21 11.77 14.13
C ALA A 31 3.25 12.95 14.31
N GLU A 32 2.77 13.55 13.22
CA GLU A 32 1.78 14.64 13.26
C GLU A 32 0.47 14.19 13.89
N ALA A 33 -0.03 13.00 13.50
CA ALA A 33 -1.25 12.45 14.07
C ALA A 33 -1.10 12.13 15.56
N LYS A 34 0.09 11.72 16.01
CA LYS A 34 0.36 11.50 17.43
C LYS A 34 0.30 12.81 18.22
N VAL A 35 0.92 13.88 17.74
CA VAL A 35 0.83 15.20 18.37
C VAL A 35 -0.64 15.62 18.54
N LEU A 36 -1.45 15.40 17.51
CA LEU A 36 -2.88 15.73 17.57
C LEU A 36 -3.68 14.81 18.51
N ALA A 37 -3.32 13.52 18.57
CA ALA A 37 -3.92 12.59 19.53
C ALA A 37 -3.63 12.98 20.97
N ASP A 38 -2.37 13.31 21.26
CA ASP A 38 -1.91 13.77 22.57
C ASP A 38 -2.65 15.06 22.99
N GLU A 39 -2.86 16.00 22.04
CA GLU A 39 -3.62 17.24 22.28
C GLU A 39 -5.05 16.97 22.78
N TYR A 40 -5.71 15.92 22.26
CA TYR A 40 -7.08 15.58 22.62
C TYR A 40 -7.19 14.52 23.73
N GLY A 41 -6.07 13.99 24.23
CA GLY A 41 -6.07 12.88 25.19
C GLY A 41 -6.55 11.55 24.60
N ALA A 42 -6.32 11.34 23.30
CA ALA A 42 -6.61 10.07 22.63
C ALA A 42 -5.50 9.06 22.85
N THR A 43 -5.85 7.77 22.88
CA THR A 43 -4.89 6.66 23.11
C THR A 43 -4.41 5.99 21.83
N HIS A 44 -5.15 6.14 20.74
CA HIS A 44 -4.73 5.63 19.44
C HIS A 44 -5.31 6.43 18.27
N CYS A 45 -4.61 6.34 17.14
CA CYS A 45 -4.97 6.94 15.86
C CYS A 45 -5.46 5.88 14.88
N SER A 46 -6.42 6.22 14.04
CA SER A 46 -6.87 5.38 12.94
C SER A 46 -6.76 6.13 11.63
N PHE A 47 -6.19 5.46 10.63
CA PHE A 47 -5.83 6.07 9.35
C PHE A 47 -6.60 5.44 8.21
N ASN A 48 -6.81 6.20 7.14
CA ASN A 48 -7.20 5.63 5.86
C ASN A 48 -6.04 4.74 5.35
N HIS A 49 -6.34 3.50 5.00
CA HIS A 49 -5.35 2.53 4.57
C HIS A 49 -4.71 2.86 3.21
N LEU A 50 -5.40 3.64 2.36
CA LEU A 50 -4.91 4.00 1.03
C LEU A 50 -3.93 5.16 1.08
N ASP A 51 -4.31 6.26 1.73
CA ASP A 51 -3.58 7.53 1.70
C ASP A 51 -3.03 7.96 3.06
N GLY A 52 -3.16 7.14 4.10
CA GLY A 52 -2.58 7.43 5.41
C GLY A 52 -3.14 8.65 6.12
N ARG A 53 -4.24 9.23 5.65
CA ARG A 53 -4.87 10.37 6.33
C ARG A 53 -5.46 9.94 7.65
N LEU A 54 -5.33 10.76 8.69
CA LEU A 54 -5.99 10.53 9.97
C LEU A 54 -7.51 10.64 9.80
N VAL A 55 -8.24 9.60 10.20
CA VAL A 55 -9.69 9.49 10.02
C VAL A 55 -10.43 9.61 11.35
N SER A 56 -9.89 9.00 12.40
CA SER A 56 -10.48 8.99 13.73
C SER A 56 -9.43 8.82 14.81
N LEU A 57 -9.82 9.17 16.04
CA LEU A 57 -9.07 8.89 17.26
C LEU A 57 -9.86 7.92 18.13
N GLY A 58 -9.17 7.19 18.99
CA GLY A 58 -9.78 6.40 20.04
C GLY A 58 -9.41 6.91 21.42
N PHE A 59 -10.33 6.75 22.37
CA PHE A 59 -10.22 7.31 23.71
C PHE A 59 -10.46 6.20 24.74
N GLU A 60 -9.74 6.23 25.85
CA GLU A 60 -10.05 5.41 27.02
C GLU A 60 -11.06 6.18 27.90
N GLY A 61 -12.35 5.97 27.64
CA GLY A 61 -13.45 6.62 28.37
C GLY A 61 -14.25 7.60 27.53
N GLU A 62 -14.73 8.68 28.16
CA GLU A 62 -15.55 9.70 27.49
C GLU A 62 -14.71 10.46 26.43
N PRO A 63 -15.14 10.48 25.16
CA PRO A 63 -14.42 11.20 24.11
C PRO A 63 -14.42 12.71 24.36
N HIS A 64 -13.36 13.37 23.88
CA HIS A 64 -13.28 14.83 23.90
C HIS A 64 -14.53 15.48 23.25
N PRO A 65 -15.09 16.58 23.78
CA PRO A 65 -16.39 17.14 23.34
C PRO A 65 -16.48 17.51 21.85
N GLN A 66 -15.35 17.72 21.19
CA GLN A 66 -15.28 17.99 19.75
C GLN A 66 -15.46 16.73 18.87
N PHE A 67 -15.55 15.54 19.48
CA PHE A 67 -15.72 14.27 18.78
C PHE A 67 -17.12 13.71 18.97
N LYS A 68 -17.55 12.90 18.00
CA LYS A 68 -18.77 12.10 18.07
C LYS A 68 -18.54 10.91 19.02
N ARG A 69 -19.64 10.36 19.54
CA ARG A 69 -19.61 9.09 20.29
C ARG A 69 -18.92 7.99 19.48
N PRO A 70 -18.22 7.04 20.14
CA PRO A 70 -17.46 6.01 19.45
C PRO A 70 -18.38 5.12 18.61
N LYS A 71 -17.89 4.73 17.43
CA LYS A 71 -18.43 3.66 16.60
C LYS A 71 -17.31 2.65 16.36
N ASN A 72 -17.44 1.44 16.90
CA ASN A 72 -16.41 0.40 16.88
C ASN A 72 -15.05 0.89 17.44
N GLY A 73 -15.08 1.63 18.55
CA GLY A 73 -13.86 2.21 19.16
C GLY A 73 -13.33 3.48 18.48
N HIS A 74 -13.92 3.90 17.35
CA HIS A 74 -13.49 5.08 16.61
C HIS A 74 -14.37 6.30 16.88
N CYS A 75 -13.74 7.41 17.27
CA CYS A 75 -14.37 8.70 17.47
C CYS A 75 -13.98 9.65 16.33
N TYR A 76 -14.99 10.10 15.58
CA TYR A 76 -14.80 11.03 14.45
C TYR A 76 -15.03 12.47 14.92
N PRO A 77 -14.29 13.46 14.41
CA PRO A 77 -14.53 14.85 14.76
C PRO A 77 -15.94 15.29 14.32
N LYS A 78 -16.57 16.16 15.11
CA LYS A 78 -17.86 16.76 14.76
C LYS A 78 -17.64 17.74 13.60
N LYS A 79 -18.58 17.77 12.65
CA LYS A 79 -18.52 18.71 11.52
C LYS A 79 -18.49 20.15 12.05
N GLY A 80 -17.56 20.96 11.55
CA GLY A 80 -17.40 22.37 11.96
C GLY A 80 -16.65 22.58 13.29
N SER A 81 -16.16 21.52 13.94
CA SER A 81 -15.28 21.65 15.10
C SER A 81 -13.85 22.04 14.71
N GLU A 82 -13.08 22.57 15.65
CA GLU A 82 -11.64 22.82 15.47
C GLU A 82 -10.90 21.51 15.17
N ALA A 83 -11.25 20.41 15.85
CA ALA A 83 -10.71 19.08 15.58
C ALA A 83 -10.93 18.65 14.12
N ALA A 84 -12.11 18.92 13.54
CA ALA A 84 -12.36 18.64 12.13
C ALA A 84 -11.46 19.47 11.20
N ALA A 85 -11.19 20.73 11.54
CA ALA A 85 -10.28 21.59 10.78
C ALA A 85 -8.83 21.09 10.88
N LYS A 86 -8.37 20.70 12.07
CA LYS A 86 -7.02 20.13 12.26
C LYS A 86 -6.85 18.81 11.51
N PHE A 87 -7.83 17.91 11.57
CA PHE A 87 -7.82 16.68 10.78
C PHE A 87 -7.71 16.95 9.28
N ALA A 88 -8.46 17.91 8.77
CA ALA A 88 -8.44 18.28 7.36
C ALA A 88 -7.11 18.92 6.92
N ALA A 89 -6.40 19.57 7.84
CA ALA A 89 -5.09 20.16 7.59
C ALA A 89 -3.95 19.12 7.58
N LEU A 90 -4.13 17.97 8.24
CA LEU A 90 -3.12 16.91 8.22
C LEU A 90 -3.03 16.26 6.83
N GLN A 91 -1.81 16.27 6.29
CA GLN A 91 -1.52 15.61 5.03
C GLN A 91 -1.15 14.14 5.27
N GLY A 92 -1.87 13.24 4.60
CA GLY A 92 -1.49 11.83 4.50
C GLY A 92 -0.28 11.61 3.60
N TYR A 93 -0.14 10.42 3.04
CA TYR A 93 0.88 10.06 2.06
C TYR A 93 0.23 9.57 0.76
N GLU A 94 1.01 9.53 -0.32
CA GLU A 94 0.52 9.03 -1.60
C GLU A 94 0.24 7.52 -1.55
N TYR A 95 -0.85 7.11 -2.20
CA TYR A 95 -1.22 5.70 -2.30
C TYR A 95 -0.17 4.90 -3.06
N SER A 96 0.39 3.88 -2.41
CA SER A 96 1.52 3.09 -2.94
C SER A 96 1.26 2.52 -4.33
N CYS A 97 0.03 2.05 -4.63
CA CYS A 97 -0.27 1.53 -5.96
C CYS A 97 -0.12 2.59 -7.05
N THR A 98 -0.59 3.81 -6.78
CA THR A 98 -0.47 4.93 -7.72
C THR A 98 1.00 5.28 -7.94
N VAL A 99 1.79 5.37 -6.87
CA VAL A 99 3.23 5.67 -6.97
C VAL A 99 3.97 4.61 -7.77
N ILE A 100 3.77 3.34 -7.44
CA ILE A 100 4.43 2.20 -8.11
C ILE A 100 4.01 2.14 -9.59
N SER A 101 2.70 2.23 -9.86
CA SER A 101 2.18 2.16 -11.23
C SER A 101 2.73 3.27 -12.11
N GLN A 102 2.71 4.51 -11.62
CA GLN A 102 3.18 5.67 -12.39
C GLN A 102 4.69 5.67 -12.58
N ALA A 103 5.46 5.35 -11.53
CA ALA A 103 6.92 5.46 -11.57
C ALA A 103 7.61 4.25 -12.23
N LEU A 104 7.04 3.05 -12.08
CA LEU A 104 7.62 1.81 -12.61
C LEU A 104 6.83 1.24 -13.79
N GLY A 105 5.81 1.95 -14.26
CA GLY A 105 5.01 1.57 -15.43
C GLY A 105 4.13 0.33 -15.23
N VAL A 106 3.88 -0.08 -13.98
CA VAL A 106 3.15 -1.31 -13.67
C VAL A 106 1.65 -1.14 -13.97
N PRO A 107 1.05 -1.91 -14.89
CA PRO A 107 -0.38 -1.90 -15.15
C PRO A 107 -1.15 -2.45 -13.96
N LEU A 108 -2.18 -1.71 -13.52
CA LEU A 108 -3.12 -2.16 -12.48
C LEU A 108 -4.43 -2.71 -13.08
N SER A 109 -4.66 -2.48 -14.37
CA SER A 109 -5.78 -3.03 -15.13
C SER A 109 -5.35 -3.38 -16.55
N LEU A 110 -6.10 -4.29 -17.18
CA LEU A 110 -5.98 -4.63 -18.60
C LEU A 110 -7.30 -4.29 -19.30
N ARG A 111 -7.19 -3.74 -20.50
CA ARG A 111 -8.31 -3.61 -21.43
C ARG A 111 -8.27 -4.78 -22.41
N TRP A 112 -9.43 -5.24 -22.84
CA TRP A 112 -9.51 -6.33 -23.81
C TRP A 112 -10.65 -6.13 -24.80
N ASP A 113 -10.45 -6.71 -25.98
CA ASP A 113 -11.43 -6.83 -27.06
C ASP A 113 -11.63 -8.31 -27.39
N GLN A 114 -12.85 -8.72 -27.70
CA GLN A 114 -13.20 -10.03 -28.24
C GLN A 114 -13.44 -9.89 -29.75
N PRO A 115 -12.54 -10.40 -30.60
CA PRO A 115 -12.67 -10.22 -32.05
C PRO A 115 -13.93 -10.85 -32.65
N ASP A 116 -14.39 -11.97 -32.08
CA ASP A 116 -15.49 -12.77 -32.66
C ASP A 116 -16.86 -12.08 -32.57
N ASP A 117 -17.15 -11.42 -31.44
CA ASP A 117 -18.44 -10.76 -31.20
C ASP A 117 -18.33 -9.24 -31.05
N GLY A 118 -17.11 -8.69 -31.12
CA GLY A 118 -16.82 -7.26 -30.97
C GLY A 118 -17.00 -6.74 -29.54
N SER A 119 -17.19 -7.61 -28.54
CA SER A 119 -17.33 -7.19 -27.15
C SER A 119 -16.02 -6.61 -26.61
N ARG A 120 -16.16 -5.66 -25.68
CA ARG A 120 -15.03 -4.97 -25.05
C ARG A 120 -15.18 -4.97 -23.55
N GLY A 121 -14.07 -5.01 -22.85
CA GLY A 121 -14.09 -4.92 -21.40
C GLY A 121 -12.76 -4.50 -20.81
N TRP A 122 -12.75 -4.47 -19.48
CA TRP A 122 -11.55 -4.23 -18.70
C TRP A 122 -11.58 -5.13 -17.46
N MET A 123 -10.40 -5.37 -16.90
CA MET A 123 -10.26 -6.08 -15.63
C MET A 123 -9.16 -5.45 -14.79
N ASN A 124 -9.37 -5.37 -13.48
CA ASN A 124 -8.28 -5.10 -12.54
C ASN A 124 -7.36 -6.32 -12.44
N ILE A 125 -6.06 -6.07 -12.28
CA ILE A 125 -5.07 -7.10 -12.01
C ILE A 125 -4.52 -6.89 -10.60
N GLY A 126 -4.51 -7.96 -9.80
CA GLY A 126 -4.10 -7.89 -8.40
C GLY A 126 -5.29 -7.86 -7.43
N SER A 127 -5.03 -7.42 -6.21
CA SER A 127 -6.06 -7.29 -5.18
C SER A 127 -6.90 -6.02 -5.42
N PRO A 128 -8.24 -6.08 -5.39
CA PRO A 128 -9.15 -4.98 -5.75
C PRO A 128 -9.08 -3.73 -4.85
N PHE A 129 -8.24 -3.73 -3.83
CA PHE A 129 -8.00 -2.60 -2.92
C PHE A 129 -6.51 -2.33 -2.66
N GLN A 130 -5.61 -3.16 -3.22
CA GLN A 130 -4.16 -3.03 -3.07
C GLN A 130 -3.43 -3.93 -4.08
N GLU A 131 -3.46 -3.54 -5.35
CA GLU A 131 -2.94 -4.29 -6.49
C GLU A 131 -1.44 -4.56 -6.36
N CYS A 132 -0.69 -3.58 -5.85
CA CYS A 132 0.74 -3.65 -5.59
C CYS A 132 1.13 -2.91 -4.30
N GLY A 133 2.36 -3.06 -3.84
CA GLY A 133 2.79 -2.37 -2.63
C GLY A 133 4.23 -2.64 -2.21
N TRP A 134 4.65 -1.93 -1.17
CA TRP A 134 5.99 -1.97 -0.61
C TRP A 134 6.10 -3.00 0.52
N LEU A 135 7.17 -3.78 0.50
CA LEU A 135 7.57 -4.71 1.55
C LEU A 135 8.88 -4.20 2.16
N TYR A 136 8.93 -4.09 3.48
CA TYR A 136 10.17 -3.74 4.17
C TYR A 136 10.16 -4.33 5.57
N LEU A 137 11.31 -4.84 6.01
CA LEU A 137 11.45 -5.47 7.33
C LEU A 137 11.85 -4.45 8.40
N SER A 138 12.60 -3.42 7.98
CA SER A 138 12.99 -2.30 8.82
C SER A 138 13.07 -1.01 7.99
N GLU A 139 13.35 0.11 8.65
CA GLU A 139 13.55 1.39 8.00
C GLU A 139 14.78 1.41 7.10
N ASP A 140 15.79 0.57 7.42
CA ASP A 140 17.03 0.41 6.66
C ASP A 140 16.98 -0.75 5.66
N GLY A 141 15.82 -1.43 5.59
CA GLY A 141 15.59 -2.57 4.72
C GLY A 141 15.78 -3.93 5.40
N PRO A 142 15.88 -5.03 4.64
CA PRO A 142 15.77 -5.09 3.18
C PRO A 142 14.41 -4.59 2.66
N TYR A 143 14.42 -4.14 1.41
CA TYR A 143 13.26 -3.57 0.71
C TYR A 143 12.85 -4.44 -0.47
N ALA A 144 11.55 -4.59 -0.65
CA ALA A 144 10.96 -5.27 -1.79
C ALA A 144 9.63 -4.61 -2.17
N LEU A 145 9.04 -5.06 -3.27
CA LEU A 145 7.68 -4.71 -3.67
C LEU A 145 6.99 -5.93 -4.27
N TRP A 146 5.67 -6.00 -4.16
CA TRP A 146 4.86 -6.95 -4.93
C TRP A 146 4.10 -6.21 -6.01
N ILE A 147 3.96 -6.84 -7.17
CA ILE A 147 3.08 -6.40 -8.26
C ILE A 147 2.20 -7.56 -8.73
N PRO A 148 1.07 -7.30 -9.40
CA PRO A 148 0.35 -8.35 -10.09
C PRO A 148 1.25 -9.06 -11.12
N ASN A 149 1.03 -10.35 -11.34
CA ASN A 149 1.62 -11.06 -12.46
C ASN A 149 0.90 -10.67 -13.76
N VAL A 150 1.27 -9.51 -14.30
CA VAL A 150 0.65 -8.93 -15.51
C VAL A 150 0.73 -9.89 -16.69
N GLN A 151 1.88 -10.54 -16.87
CA GLN A 151 2.10 -11.49 -17.96
C GLN A 151 1.11 -12.68 -17.89
N ALA A 152 0.93 -13.27 -16.71
CA ALA A 152 -0.05 -14.35 -16.54
C ALA A 152 -1.50 -13.87 -16.77
N ALA A 153 -1.82 -12.62 -16.41
CA ALA A 153 -3.14 -12.04 -16.68
C ALA A 153 -3.38 -11.82 -18.18
N ILE A 154 -2.38 -11.36 -18.92
CA ILE A 154 -2.42 -11.24 -20.40
C ILE A 154 -2.61 -12.62 -21.03
N GLU A 155 -1.82 -13.61 -20.62
CA GLU A 155 -1.91 -14.98 -21.12
C GLU A 155 -3.28 -15.61 -20.86
N HIS A 156 -3.87 -15.35 -19.68
CA HIS A 156 -5.21 -15.81 -19.35
C HIS A 156 -6.27 -15.23 -20.29
N LEU A 157 -6.18 -13.95 -20.64
CA LEU A 157 -7.09 -13.33 -21.60
C LEU A 157 -6.86 -13.85 -23.03
N HIS A 158 -5.60 -14.05 -23.44
CA HIS A 158 -5.28 -14.67 -24.72
C HIS A 158 -5.85 -16.09 -24.84
N GLN A 159 -5.80 -16.89 -23.79
CA GLN A 159 -6.42 -18.24 -23.74
C GLN A 159 -7.95 -18.20 -23.89
N GLN A 160 -8.58 -17.05 -23.63
CA GLN A 160 -10.01 -16.83 -23.85
C GLN A 160 -10.34 -16.31 -25.26
N GLY A 161 -9.34 -16.20 -26.15
CA GLY A 161 -9.51 -15.62 -27.49
C GLY A 161 -9.64 -14.10 -27.49
N LYS A 162 -9.26 -13.44 -26.39
CA LYS A 162 -9.30 -11.97 -26.29
C LYS A 162 -7.97 -11.36 -26.72
N THR A 163 -8.05 -10.18 -27.32
CA THR A 163 -6.89 -9.32 -27.56
C THR A 163 -6.75 -8.34 -26.39
N VAL A 164 -5.53 -8.07 -25.93
CA VAL A 164 -5.27 -7.26 -24.72
C VAL A 164 -4.48 -5.99 -25.04
N ASP A 165 -4.78 -4.90 -24.33
CA ASP A 165 -4.01 -3.65 -24.34
C ASP A 165 -3.53 -3.31 -22.90
N PRO A 166 -2.20 -3.26 -22.65
CA PRO A 166 -1.12 -3.53 -23.60
C PRO A 166 -1.00 -5.04 -23.93
N PRO A 167 -0.53 -5.41 -25.13
CA PRO A 167 -0.45 -6.82 -25.56
C PRO A 167 0.70 -7.60 -24.89
N ALA A 168 1.64 -6.89 -24.27
CA ALA A 168 2.75 -7.44 -23.50
C ALA A 168 3.17 -6.43 -22.43
N PHE A 169 3.77 -6.93 -21.35
CA PHE A 169 4.38 -6.10 -20.32
C PHE A 169 5.76 -6.66 -19.97
N ASP A 170 6.79 -5.81 -20.08
CA ASP A 170 8.13 -6.18 -19.65
C ASP A 170 8.18 -6.17 -18.12
N MET A 171 8.43 -7.34 -17.56
CA MET A 171 8.53 -7.56 -16.12
C MET A 171 9.90 -7.10 -15.56
N GLN A 172 10.69 -6.36 -16.33
CA GLN A 172 11.89 -5.67 -15.86
C GLN A 172 11.54 -4.32 -15.22
N LEU A 173 11.63 -4.27 -13.89
CA LEU A 173 11.41 -3.03 -13.13
C LEU A 173 12.74 -2.34 -12.82
N PRO A 174 12.91 -1.05 -13.16
CA PRO A 174 14.14 -0.31 -12.88
C PRO A 174 14.56 -0.36 -11.40
N GLY A 175 15.83 -0.69 -11.16
CA GLY A 175 16.41 -0.77 -9.81
C GLY A 175 15.95 -1.98 -8.99
N CYS A 176 15.27 -2.94 -9.62
CA CYS A 176 14.68 -4.10 -8.95
C CYS A 176 15.14 -5.43 -9.57
N ARG A 177 15.23 -6.46 -8.74
CA ARG A 177 15.47 -7.85 -9.16
C ARG A 177 14.30 -8.73 -8.77
N ARG A 178 13.78 -9.51 -9.71
CA ARG A 178 12.71 -10.48 -9.43
C ARG A 178 13.22 -11.59 -8.51
N VAL A 179 12.44 -11.96 -7.51
CA VAL A 179 12.74 -13.04 -6.58
C VAL A 179 11.58 -14.01 -6.44
N LEU A 180 11.90 -15.20 -5.94
CA LEU A 180 10.88 -16.17 -5.55
C LEU A 180 10.18 -15.72 -4.26
N ARG A 181 8.94 -16.17 -4.07
CA ARG A 181 8.19 -15.90 -2.84
C ARG A 181 8.93 -16.46 -1.63
N GLU A 182 9.48 -17.66 -1.80
CA GLU A 182 10.24 -18.40 -0.80
C GLU A 182 11.53 -17.69 -0.41
N GLU A 183 12.18 -16.99 -1.35
CA GLU A 183 13.38 -16.17 -1.07
C GLU A 183 13.02 -15.01 -0.13
N TRP A 184 11.91 -14.31 -0.41
CA TRP A 184 11.41 -13.25 0.47
C TRP A 184 10.98 -13.79 1.84
N ASP A 185 10.25 -14.90 1.88
CA ASP A 185 9.78 -15.49 3.13
C ASP A 185 10.96 -15.97 4.02
N LEU A 186 12.04 -16.46 3.40
CA LEU A 186 13.29 -16.78 4.10
C LEU A 186 13.93 -15.54 4.73
N LEU A 187 14.00 -14.42 4.00
CA LEU A 187 14.52 -13.14 4.52
C LEU A 187 13.69 -12.64 5.71
N VAL A 188 12.37 -12.72 5.62
CA VAL A 188 11.44 -12.38 6.71
C VAL A 188 11.72 -13.25 7.94
N ALA A 189 11.88 -14.56 7.75
CA ALA A 189 12.13 -15.51 8.84
C ALA A 189 13.48 -15.23 9.53
N GLN A 190 14.53 -15.00 8.76
CA GLN A 190 15.87 -14.66 9.26
C GLN A 190 15.85 -13.35 10.06
N HIS A 191 15.14 -12.33 9.56
CA HIS A 191 15.01 -11.06 10.25
C HIS A 191 14.28 -11.20 11.59
N LYS A 192 13.16 -11.93 11.62
CA LYS A 192 12.42 -12.22 12.87
C LYS A 192 13.26 -12.99 13.88
N LEU A 193 14.04 -13.97 13.42
CA LEU A 193 14.96 -14.72 14.27
C LEU A 193 16.02 -13.81 14.90
N LYS A 194 16.62 -12.92 14.11
CA LYS A 194 17.60 -11.93 14.60
C LYS A 194 16.99 -11.01 15.65
N GLN A 195 15.80 -10.45 15.39
CA GLN A 195 15.09 -9.62 16.37
C GLN A 195 14.81 -10.37 17.68
N ALA A 196 14.42 -11.65 17.59
CA ALA A 196 14.16 -12.46 18.78
C ALA A 196 15.43 -12.74 19.59
N GLN A 197 16.58 -12.91 18.94
CA GLN A 197 17.88 -13.11 19.60
C GLN A 197 18.37 -11.83 20.30
N GLU A 198 18.18 -10.66 19.66
CA GLU A 198 18.56 -9.36 20.23
C GLU A 198 17.65 -8.92 21.39
N ALA A 199 16.40 -9.40 21.40
CA ALA A 199 15.42 -9.10 22.46
C ALA A 199 15.54 -10.02 23.69
N GLN A 200 16.38 -11.06 23.64
CA GLN A 200 16.66 -11.90 24.80
C GLN A 200 17.77 -11.25 25.64
N PRO A 201 17.49 -10.89 26.91
CA PRO A 201 18.44 -10.20 27.80
C PRO A 201 19.61 -11.07 28.23
#